data_AF-A0A2K2HEU5-F1
#
_entry.id   AF-A0A2K2HEU5-F1
#
_cell.length_a   1.000
_cell.length_b   1.000
_cell.length_c   1.000
_cell.angle_alpha   90.00
_cell.angle_beta   90.00
_cell.angle_gamma   90.00
#
_symmetry.space_group_name_H-M   'P 1'
#
loop_
_entity.id
_entity.type
_entity.pdbx_description
1 polymer ?
#
loop_
_entity_poly.entity_id
_entity_poly.type
_entity_poly.pdbx_seq_one_letter_code
_entity_poly.pdbx_strand_id
1 'polypeptide(L)'
;MFMIEFKDIGWWYWLVTASLLTFGVSGEPIGFMLAIGLTVFQLIHFVIRERSIKAFPIQVRFCYLILLIIALPEPLQLIYWVPTIGTWAQIIFGYCTMARCVSLLPWNRSEQFSLSLLKKTFFSRPVRGSVQQGFATIK
;
A
#
# COMPACT_ATOMS: atom_id res chain seq x y z
N MET A 1 -2.54 -17.09 6.45
CA MET A 1 -3.99 -17.03 6.20
C MET A 1 -4.19 -16.16 4.97
N PHE A 2 -4.83 -16.66 3.92
CA PHE A 2 -5.06 -15.88 2.71
C PHE A 2 -6.18 -14.86 2.94
N MET A 3 -5.95 -13.60 2.55
CA MET A 3 -6.89 -12.48 2.72
C MET A 3 -7.27 -11.89 1.37
N ILE A 4 -7.97 -12.68 0.58
CA ILE A 4 -8.41 -12.30 -0.76
C ILE A 4 -9.80 -11.69 -0.68
N GLU A 5 -9.93 -10.43 -1.08
CA GLU A 5 -11.14 -9.60 -0.91
C GLU A 5 -11.68 -9.13 -2.27
N PHE A 6 -12.16 -10.06 -3.10
CA PHE A 6 -12.61 -9.77 -4.47
C PHE A 6 -13.77 -8.75 -4.59
N LYS A 7 -14.50 -8.51 -3.50
CA LYS A 7 -15.59 -7.52 -3.45
C LYS A 7 -15.08 -6.09 -3.24
N ASP A 8 -13.83 -5.91 -2.81
CA ASP A 8 -13.25 -4.60 -2.56
C ASP A 8 -12.54 -4.07 -3.81
N ILE A 9 -12.94 -2.87 -4.25
CA ILE A 9 -12.31 -2.21 -5.40
C ILE A 9 -10.83 -1.88 -5.14
N GLY A 10 -10.47 -1.62 -3.88
CA GLY A 10 -9.09 -1.41 -3.47
C GLY A 10 -8.22 -2.65 -3.71
N TRP A 11 -8.74 -3.85 -3.44
CA TRP A 11 -8.04 -5.11 -3.74
C TRP A 11 -7.71 -5.23 -5.23
N TRP A 12 -8.67 -4.96 -6.12
CA TRP A 12 -8.47 -4.99 -7.56
C TRP A 12 -7.44 -3.97 -8.04
N TYR A 13 -7.51 -2.76 -7.51
CA TYR A 13 -6.51 -1.74 -7.78
C TYR A 13 -5.10 -2.20 -7.44
N TRP A 14 -4.92 -2.81 -6.26
CA TRP A 14 -3.62 -3.33 -5.85
C TRP A 14 -3.18 -4.52 -6.71
N LEU A 15 -4.09 -5.40 -7.12
CA LEU A 15 -3.78 -6.50 -8.02
C LEU A 15 -3.21 -6.00 -9.34
N VAL A 16 -3.87 -5.03 -9.99
CA VAL A 16 -3.40 -4.45 -11.24
C VAL A 16 -2.06 -3.76 -11.03
N THR A 17 -1.88 -3.01 -9.93
CA THR A 17 -0.58 -2.41 -9.58
C THR A 17 0.52 -3.47 -9.44
N ALA A 18 0.26 -4.60 -8.77
CA ALA A 18 1.24 -5.68 -8.61
C ALA A 18 1.62 -6.31 -9.95
N SER A 19 0.65 -6.52 -10.85
CA SER A 19 0.91 -7.01 -12.21
C SER A 19 1.77 -6.04 -13.02
N LEU A 20 1.47 -4.74 -12.96
CA LEU A 20 2.25 -3.70 -13.65
C LEU A 20 3.67 -3.57 -13.12
N LEU A 21 3.84 -3.66 -11.79
CA LEU A 21 5.17 -3.67 -11.18
C LEU A 21 5.96 -4.93 -11.52
N THR A 22 5.30 -6.09 -11.54
CA THR A 22 5.91 -7.35 -11.98
C THR A 22 6.40 -7.24 -13.42
N PHE A 23 5.59 -6.63 -14.30
CA PHE A 23 5.99 -6.34 -15.67
C PHE A 23 7.19 -5.37 -15.73
N GLY A 24 7.19 -4.32 -14.90
CA GLY A 24 8.30 -3.38 -14.76
C GLY A 24 9.61 -4.05 -14.36
N VAL A 25 9.60 -4.84 -13.27
CA VAL A 25 10.81 -5.54 -12.79
C VAL A 25 11.25 -6.68 -13.71
N SER A 26 10.39 -7.13 -14.63
CA SER A 26 10.76 -8.14 -15.66
C SER A 26 11.58 -7.54 -16.81
N GLY A 27 11.83 -6.23 -16.82
CA GLY A 27 12.70 -5.56 -17.79
C GLY A 27 12.00 -4.53 -18.68
N GLU A 28 10.69 -4.30 -18.52
CA GLU A 28 9.91 -3.37 -19.34
C GLU A 28 9.55 -2.10 -18.55
N PRO A 29 10.31 -0.99 -18.66
CA PRO A 29 10.16 0.19 -17.79
C PRO A 29 8.78 0.85 -17.86
N ILE A 30 8.03 0.62 -18.95
CA ILE A 30 6.66 1.11 -19.10
C ILE A 30 5.74 0.58 -18.01
N GLY A 31 6.02 -0.61 -17.45
CA GLY A 31 5.29 -1.16 -16.30
C GLY A 31 5.31 -0.23 -15.08
N PHE A 32 6.45 0.41 -14.80
CA PHE A 32 6.56 1.37 -13.69
C PHE A 32 5.75 2.63 -13.94
N MET A 33 5.79 3.17 -15.16
CA MET A 33 5.01 4.35 -15.54
C MET A 33 3.51 4.10 -15.44
N LEU A 34 3.05 2.94 -15.90
CA LEU A 34 1.65 2.52 -15.77
C LEU A 34 1.26 2.32 -14.29
N ALA A 35 2.13 1.72 -13.47
CA ALA A 35 1.89 1.53 -12.04
C ALA A 35 1.76 2.88 -11.30
N ILE A 36 2.61 3.85 -11.63
CA ILE A 36 2.54 5.23 -11.11
C ILE A 36 1.22 5.88 -11.53
N GLY A 37 0.90 5.86 -12.83
CA GLY A 37 -0.33 6.47 -13.36
C GLY A 37 -1.60 5.88 -12.72
N LEU A 38 -1.63 4.55 -12.57
CA LEU A 38 -2.72 3.88 -11.86
C LEU A 38 -2.78 4.29 -10.39
N THR A 39 -1.64 4.40 -9.70
CA THR A 39 -1.60 4.82 -8.29
C THR A 39 -2.10 6.26 -8.10
N VAL A 40 -1.79 7.17 -9.03
CA VAL A 40 -2.34 8.53 -9.05
C VAL A 40 -3.87 8.48 -9.20
N PHE A 41 -4.37 7.70 -10.15
CA PHE A 41 -5.82 7.53 -10.35
C PHE A 41 -6.50 6.97 -9.10
N GLN A 42 -5.92 5.93 -8.48
CA GLN A 42 -6.39 5.37 -7.22
C GLN A 42 -6.46 6.41 -6.10
N LEU A 43 -5.41 7.22 -5.95
CA LEU A 43 -5.35 8.25 -4.93
C LEU A 43 -6.48 9.27 -5.10
N ILE A 44 -6.69 9.77 -6.32
CA ILE A 44 -7.78 10.70 -6.64
C ILE A 44 -9.14 10.07 -6.35
N HIS A 45 -9.38 8.84 -6.82
CA HIS A 45 -10.63 8.14 -6.59
C HIS A 45 -10.93 7.97 -5.09
N PHE A 46 -9.94 7.59 -4.28
CA PHE A 46 -10.13 7.45 -2.83
C PHE A 46 -10.28 8.79 -2.11
N VAL A 47 -9.62 9.86 -2.55
CA VAL A 47 -9.86 11.22 -2.02
C VAL A 47 -11.31 11.65 -2.21
N ILE A 48 -11.87 11.40 -3.41
CA ILE A 48 -13.27 11.71 -3.71
C ILE A 48 -14.21 10.82 -2.89
N ARG A 49 -13.93 9.52 -2.81
CA ARG A 49 -14.75 8.54 -2.09
C ARG A 49 -14.80 8.79 -0.58
N GLU A 50 -13.65 9.00 0.06
CA GLU A 50 -13.54 9.15 1.52
C GLU A 50 -13.88 10.57 2.01
N ARG A 51 -13.91 11.56 1.09
CA ARG A 51 -14.13 12.99 1.40
C ARG A 51 -13.20 13.56 2.48
N SER A 52 -12.06 12.92 2.73
CA SER A 52 -11.11 13.30 3.77
C SER A 52 -9.70 12.95 3.34
N ILE A 53 -8.87 13.96 3.07
CA ILE A 53 -7.46 13.77 2.71
C ILE A 53 -6.62 13.13 3.82
N LYS A 54 -7.12 13.13 5.06
CA LYS A 54 -6.48 12.51 6.22
C LYS A 54 -6.88 11.05 6.41
N ALA A 55 -7.79 10.50 5.60
CA ALA A 55 -8.19 9.11 5.73
C ALA A 55 -6.98 8.19 5.52
N PHE A 56 -6.87 7.17 6.36
CA PHE A 56 -5.75 6.24 6.33
C PHE A 56 -5.48 5.60 4.95
N PRO A 57 -6.51 5.16 4.18
CA PRO A 57 -6.29 4.60 2.84
C PRO A 57 -5.66 5.57 1.84
N ILE A 58 -5.85 6.88 2.02
CA ILE A 58 -5.24 7.94 1.20
C ILE A 58 -3.78 8.13 1.61
N GLN A 59 -3.49 8.18 2.91
CA GLN A 59 -2.11 8.30 3.41
C GLN A 59 -1.23 7.15 2.90
N VAL A 60 -1.72 5.91 2.94
CA VAL A 60 -0.96 4.74 2.44
C VAL A 60 -0.69 4.86 0.94
N ARG A 61 -1.70 5.22 0.14
CA ARG A 61 -1.55 5.38 -1.31
C ARG A 61 -0.61 6.53 -1.68
N PHE A 62 -0.68 7.62 -0.93
CA PHE A 62 0.20 8.76 -1.12
C PHE A 62 1.67 8.40 -0.82
N CYS A 63 1.94 7.77 0.32
CA CYS A 63 3.29 7.31 0.64
C CYS A 63 3.79 6.24 -0.35
N TYR A 64 2.90 5.37 -0.83
CA TYR A 64 3.23 4.40 -1.86
C TYR A 64 3.58 5.07 -3.19
N LEU A 65 2.81 6.07 -3.62
CA LEU A 65 3.11 6.86 -4.82
C LEU A 65 4.47 7.55 -4.72
N ILE A 66 4.79 8.14 -3.56
CA ILE A 66 6.10 8.74 -3.30
C ILE A 66 7.21 7.69 -3.47
N LEU A 67 7.04 6.50 -2.91
CA LEU A 67 8.02 5.41 -3.04
C LEU A 67 8.25 5.04 -4.51
N LEU A 68 7.19 4.96 -5.32
CA LEU A 68 7.32 4.68 -6.76
C LEU A 68 8.09 5.80 -7.48
N ILE A 69 7.76 7.07 -7.19
CA ILE A 69 8.43 8.23 -7.82
C ILE A 69 9.92 8.26 -7.44
N ILE A 70 10.27 7.96 -6.18
CA ILE A 70 11.66 7.88 -5.73
C ILE A 70 12.42 6.76 -6.45
N ALA A 71 11.76 5.64 -6.75
CA ALA A 71 12.37 4.52 -7.45
C ALA A 71 12.49 4.72 -8.97
N LEU A 72 11.92 5.79 -9.54
CA LEU A 72 11.89 6.04 -10.98
C LEU A 72 13.27 6.23 -11.64
N PRO A 73 14.21 7.00 -11.06
CA PRO A 73 15.56 7.14 -11.63
C PRO A 73 16.25 5.80 -11.77
N GLU A 74 16.89 5.55 -12.92
CA GLU A 74 17.53 4.27 -13.26
C GLU A 74 18.41 3.66 -12.13
N PRO A 75 19.27 4.43 -11.43
CA PRO A 75 20.09 3.88 -10.34
C PRO A 75 19.28 3.38 -9.13
N LEU A 76 18.04 3.89 -8.98
CA LEU A 76 17.14 3.61 -7.86
C LEU A 76 16.06 2.59 -8.23
N GLN A 77 16.00 2.11 -9.47
CA GLN A 77 14.95 1.18 -9.90
C GLN A 77 14.99 -0.17 -9.16
N LEU A 78 16.14 -0.54 -8.59
CA LEU A 78 16.22 -1.71 -7.71
C LEU A 78 15.24 -1.59 -6.53
N ILE A 79 14.90 -0.37 -6.09
CA ILE A 79 13.91 -0.12 -5.05
C ILE A 79 12.54 -0.65 -5.44
N TYR A 80 12.17 -0.76 -6.73
CA TYR A 80 10.87 -1.30 -7.17
C TYR A 80 10.64 -2.75 -6.75
N TRP A 81 11.67 -3.52 -6.41
CA TRP A 81 11.48 -4.85 -5.81
C TRP A 81 10.73 -4.78 -4.47
N VAL A 82 10.96 -3.72 -3.69
CA VAL A 82 10.29 -3.52 -2.39
C VAL A 82 8.77 -3.37 -2.53
N PRO A 83 8.22 -2.41 -3.31
CA PRO A 83 6.79 -2.33 -3.55
C PRO A 83 6.26 -3.53 -4.32
N THR A 84 7.02 -4.17 -5.22
CA THR A 84 6.56 -5.37 -5.93
C THR A 84 6.26 -6.51 -4.94
N ILE A 85 7.23 -6.87 -4.10
CA ILE A 85 7.06 -7.93 -3.10
C ILE A 85 6.01 -7.51 -2.06
N GLY A 86 6.07 -6.25 -1.59
CA GLY A 86 5.15 -5.72 -0.59
C GLY A 86 3.69 -5.74 -1.06
N THR A 87 3.42 -5.38 -2.32
CA THR A 87 2.05 -5.39 -2.85
C THR A 87 1.53 -6.81 -3.06
N TRP A 88 2.36 -7.75 -3.49
CA TRP A 88 1.99 -9.17 -3.49
C TRP A 88 1.68 -9.70 -2.09
N ALA A 89 2.50 -9.34 -1.10
CA ALA A 89 2.25 -9.69 0.29
C ALA A 89 0.91 -9.11 0.81
N GLN A 90 0.57 -7.90 0.38
CA GLN A 90 -0.71 -7.27 0.71
C GLN A 90 -1.89 -7.98 0.03
N ILE A 91 -1.80 -8.34 -1.25
CA ILE A 91 -2.90 -8.99 -1.97
C ILE A 91 -3.19 -10.39 -1.42
N ILE A 92 -2.14 -11.14 -1.10
CA ILE A 92 -2.24 -12.55 -0.72
C ILE A 92 -2.51 -12.71 0.77
N PHE A 93 -1.78 -11.97 1.61
CA PHE A 93 -1.81 -12.11 3.06
C PHE A 93 -2.46 -10.91 3.77
N GLY A 94 -2.80 -9.84 3.05
CA GLY A 94 -3.20 -8.56 3.63
C GLY A 94 -2.12 -7.93 4.48
N TYR A 95 -0.84 -8.27 4.27
CA TYR A 95 0.25 -7.64 4.98
C TYR A 95 0.83 -6.50 4.16
N CYS A 96 0.69 -5.26 4.64
CA CYS A 96 1.30 -4.09 4.02
C CYS A 96 2.28 -3.41 4.97
N THR A 97 3.57 -3.44 4.63
CA THR A 97 4.63 -2.73 5.38
C THR A 97 4.37 -1.23 5.40
N MET A 98 3.94 -0.65 4.27
CA MET A 98 3.62 0.77 4.17
C MET A 98 2.49 1.15 5.13
N ALA A 99 1.41 0.36 5.19
CA ALA A 99 0.33 0.58 6.14
C ALA A 99 0.82 0.56 7.59
N ARG A 100 1.71 -0.38 7.93
CA ARG A 100 2.31 -0.47 9.28
C ARG A 100 3.16 0.75 9.59
N CYS A 101 4.01 1.21 8.67
CA CYS A 101 4.77 2.45 8.84
C CYS A 101 3.86 3.67 9.03
N VAL A 102 2.83 3.80 8.18
CA VAL A 102 1.86 4.90 8.24
C VAL A 102 1.05 4.86 9.54
N SER A 103 0.71 3.68 10.07
CA SER A 103 0.01 3.56 11.36
C SER A 103 0.80 4.06 12.57
N LEU A 104 2.14 4.08 12.48
CA LEU A 104 3.01 4.57 13.55
C LEU A 104 3.15 6.09 13.57
N LEU A 105 2.62 6.81 12.57
CA LEU A 105 2.69 8.27 12.53
C LEU A 105 1.90 8.89 13.69
N PRO A 106 2.36 10.02 14.27
CA PRO A 106 1.78 10.60 15.49
C PRO A 106 0.26 10.84 15.43
N TRP A 107 -0.27 11.13 14.25
CA TRP A 107 -1.71 11.39 14.03
C TRP A 107 -2.54 10.14 13.75
N ASN A 108 -1.92 8.97 13.54
CA ASN A 108 -2.61 7.70 13.28
C ASN A 108 -2.56 6.75 14.48
N ARG A 109 -1.76 7.07 15.51
CA ARG A 109 -1.62 6.27 16.72
C ARG A 109 -2.26 6.95 17.91
N SER A 110 -2.86 6.15 18.79
CA SER A 110 -3.37 6.57 20.10
C SER A 110 -2.40 6.22 21.24
N GLU A 111 -1.52 5.24 21.04
CA GLU A 111 -0.49 4.83 22.01
C GLU A 111 0.81 5.65 21.81
N GLN A 112 1.58 5.86 22.89
CA GLN A 112 2.90 6.50 22.80
C GLN A 112 3.89 5.62 22.01
N PHE A 113 4.83 6.26 21.30
CA PHE A 113 5.84 5.53 20.54
C PHE A 113 6.75 4.75 21.48
N SER A 114 6.81 3.44 21.27
CA SER A 114 7.58 2.52 22.10
C SER A 114 8.04 1.32 21.28
N LEU A 115 9.12 0.66 21.73
CA LEU A 115 9.61 -0.55 21.08
C LEU A 115 8.58 -1.69 21.11
N SER A 116 7.75 -1.75 22.16
CA SER A 116 6.64 -2.69 22.25
C SER A 116 5.58 -2.41 21.17
N LEU A 117 5.22 -1.14 20.94
CA LEU A 117 4.31 -0.74 19.85
C LEU A 117 4.88 -1.10 18.49
N LEU A 118 6.18 -0.88 18.25
CA LEU A 118 6.83 -1.26 16.99
C LEU A 118 6.76 -2.77 16.76
N LYS A 119 7.12 -3.57 17.77
CA LYS A 119 7.03 -5.03 17.70
C LYS A 119 5.59 -5.49 17.46
N LYS A 120 4.61 -4.95 18.18
CA LYS A 120 3.18 -5.23 17.97
C LYS A 120 2.76 -4.86 16.54
N THR A 121 3.22 -3.72 16.04
CA THR A 121 2.82 -3.21 14.72
C THR A 121 3.42 -4.01 13.57
N PHE A 122 4.63 -4.57 13.69
CA PHE A 122 5.23 -5.37 12.61
C PHE A 122 4.96 -6.88 12.70
N PHE A 123 4.77 -7.42 13.91
CA PHE A 123 4.57 -8.86 14.14
C PHE A 123 3.11 -9.27 14.39
N SER A 124 2.18 -8.33 14.50
CA SER A 124 0.75 -8.65 14.57
C SER A 124 0.27 -9.30 13.27
N ARG A 125 -0.63 -10.27 13.39
CA ARG A 125 -1.26 -10.92 12.23
C ARG A 125 -2.22 -9.92 11.56
N PRO A 126 -2.26 -9.89 10.21
CA PRO A 126 -3.30 -9.17 9.48
C PRO A 126 -4.71 -9.66 9.86
N VAL A 127 -5.62 -8.75 10.13
CA VAL A 127 -7.03 -9.02 10.49
C VAL A 127 -7.95 -8.42 9.42
N ARG A 128 -8.94 -9.20 8.97
CA ARG A 128 -9.94 -8.74 7.99
C ARG A 128 -10.75 -7.56 8.54
N GLY A 129 -11.01 -6.56 7.70
CA GLY A 129 -11.74 -5.35 8.07
C GLY A 129 -10.96 -4.33 8.91
N SER A 130 -9.67 -4.55 9.16
CA SER A 130 -8.83 -3.48 9.73
C SER A 130 -8.34 -2.57 8.60
N VAL A 131 -8.89 -1.36 8.55
CA VAL A 131 -8.47 -0.30 7.62
C VAL A 131 -6.96 -0.02 7.75
N GLN A 132 -6.46 -0.12 8.99
CA GLN A 132 -5.05 0.09 9.33
C GLN A 132 -4.12 -1.05 8.89
N GLN A 133 -4.68 -2.22 8.55
CA GLN A 133 -3.89 -3.39 8.18
C GLN A 133 -4.06 -3.82 6.72
N GLY A 134 -4.89 -3.15 5.91
CA GLY A 134 -4.85 -3.32 4.45
C GLY A 134 -6.19 -3.26 3.73
N PHE A 135 -7.32 -3.37 4.43
CA PHE A 135 -8.65 -3.29 3.80
C PHE A 135 -9.61 -2.49 4.67
N ALA A 136 -10.16 -1.42 4.09
CA ALA A 136 -11.26 -0.70 4.70
C ALA A 136 -12.52 -1.58 4.60
N THR A 137 -13.11 -1.95 5.73
CA THR A 137 -14.43 -2.60 5.71
C THR A 137 -15.42 -1.63 5.08
N ILE A 138 -16.15 -2.11 4.07
CA ILE A 138 -17.35 -1.46 3.58
C ILE A 138 -18.30 -1.34 4.77
N LYS A 139 -18.64 -0.10 5.15
CA LYS A 139 -19.85 0.16 5.95
C LYS A 139 -21.04 0.19 5.01
#